data_AF-Q57906-F1
#
_entry.id   AF-Q57906-F1
#
_cell.length_a   1.000
_cell.length_b   1.000
_cell.length_c   1.000
_cell.angle_alpha   90.00
_cell.angle_beta   90.00
_cell.angle_gamma   90.00
#
_symmetry.space_group_name_H-M   'P 1'
#
loop_
_entity.id
_entity.type
_entity.pdbx_description
1 polymer ?
#
loop_
_entity_poly.entity_id
_entity_poly.type
_entity_poly.pdbx_seq_one_letter_code
_entity_poly.pdbx_strand_id
1 'polypeptide(L)'
;MYNCPYCGKDCVNEAAVNIYLKMVEKFFKYQNKGSDITFEKYPTVGEVGECKETGGRIYLCPYCKKPFKAYYEKDKVVITCPNCGETLCLPATNRTFC
;
A
#
# COMPACT_ATOMS: atom_id res chain seq x y z
N MET A 1 -6.15 -5.09 15.35
CA MET A 1 -5.21 -4.05 15.82
C MET A 1 -3.95 -4.09 14.98
N TYR A 2 -3.76 -3.04 14.17
CA TYR A 2 -2.59 -2.89 13.31
C TYR A 2 -1.51 -2.08 14.03
N ASN A 3 -0.29 -2.60 14.06
CA ASN A 3 0.82 -1.91 14.71
C ASN A 3 1.59 -1.06 13.71
N CYS A 4 2.01 0.13 14.14
CA CYS A 4 2.84 1.03 13.35
C CYS A 4 4.18 0.35 13.03
N PRO A 5 4.58 0.24 11.75
CA PRO A 5 5.84 -0.39 11.38
C PRO A 5 7.07 0.46 11.73
N TYR A 6 6.88 1.71 12.18
CA TYR A 6 7.95 2.59 12.64
C TYR A 6 8.17 2.49 14.16
N CYS A 7 7.10 2.65 14.96
CA CYS A 7 7.20 2.76 16.42
C CYS A 7 6.46 1.68 17.21
N GLY A 8 5.77 0.74 16.55
CA GLY A 8 4.99 -0.31 17.19
C GLY A 8 3.67 0.11 17.82
N LYS A 9 3.36 1.41 17.89
CA LYS A 9 2.13 1.97 18.50
C LYS A 9 0.93 1.99 17.53
N ASP A 10 -0.17 2.59 17.95
CA ASP A 10 -1.46 2.72 17.26
C ASP A 10 -1.51 3.88 16.22
N CYS A 11 -0.53 3.96 15.33
CA CYS A 11 -0.52 5.00 14.28
C CYS A 11 -1.38 4.64 13.04
N VAL A 12 -1.87 3.40 12.96
CA VAL A 12 -2.66 2.93 11.82
C VAL A 12 -4.13 3.27 12.04
N ASN A 13 -4.75 3.93 11.05
CA ASN A 13 -6.17 4.23 11.07
C ASN A 13 -6.97 3.01 10.61
N GLU A 14 -7.64 2.33 11.55
CA GLU A 14 -8.43 1.12 11.24
C GLU A 14 -9.60 1.40 10.27
N ALA A 15 -10.20 2.59 10.31
CA ALA A 15 -11.24 2.96 9.36
C ALA A 15 -10.67 3.09 7.94
N ALA A 16 -9.48 3.68 7.79
CA ALA A 16 -8.78 3.75 6.51
C ALA A 16 -8.43 2.35 5.98
N VAL A 17 -7.97 1.45 6.85
CA VAL A 17 -7.73 0.05 6.48
C VAL A 17 -9.00 -0.62 5.96
N ASN A 18 -10.12 -0.49 6.67
CA ASN A 18 -11.38 -1.12 6.28
C ASN A 18 -11.91 -0.58 4.94
N ILE A 19 -11.81 0.72 4.71
CA ILE A 19 -12.19 1.33 3.43
C ILE A 19 -11.29 0.82 2.30
N TYR A 20 -9.96 0.83 2.52
CA TYR A 20 -9.00 0.35 1.53
C TYR A 20 -9.23 -1.12 1.16
N LEU A 21 -9.44 -2.00 2.15
CA LEU A 21 -9.66 -3.42 1.90
C LEU A 21 -10.97 -3.67 1.12
N LYS A 22 -12.02 -2.89 1.37
CA LYS A 22 -13.26 -2.97 0.56
C LYS A 22 -13.03 -2.52 -0.89
N MET A 23 -12.20 -1.50 -1.11
CA MET A 23 -11.88 -1.03 -2.44
C MET A 23 -11.04 -2.06 -3.21
N VAL A 24 -10.02 -2.63 -2.57
CA VAL A 24 -9.11 -3.60 -3.22
C VAL A 24 -9.78 -4.95 -3.46
N GLU A 25 -10.79 -5.32 -2.68
CA GLU A 25 -11.61 -6.52 -2.94
C GLU A 25 -12.28 -6.44 -4.32
N LYS A 26 -12.86 -5.28 -4.66
CA LYS A 26 -13.41 -5.05 -6.01
C LYS A 26 -12.31 -5.11 -7.06
N PHE A 27 -11.14 -4.56 -6.78
CA PHE A 27 -10.01 -4.65 -7.70
C PHE A 27 -9.65 -6.11 -8.02
N PHE A 28 -9.48 -6.96 -7.01
CA PHE A 28 -9.13 -8.37 -7.22
C PHE A 28 -10.20 -9.13 -8.02
N LYS A 29 -11.48 -8.76 -7.87
CA LYS A 29 -12.56 -9.37 -8.66
C LYS A 29 -12.44 -9.09 -10.16
N TYR A 30 -11.91 -7.92 -10.54
CA TYR A 30 -11.80 -7.47 -11.93
C TYR A 30 -10.35 -7.38 -12.43
N GLN A 31 -9.40 -7.92 -11.67
CA GLN A 31 -7.98 -7.82 -11.95
C GLN A 31 -7.64 -8.53 -13.27
N ASN A 32 -6.96 -7.82 -14.17
CA ASN A 32 -6.45 -8.38 -15.40
C ASN A 32 -4.96 -8.70 -15.28
N LYS A 33 -4.65 -9.94 -14.89
CA LYS A 33 -3.26 -10.40 -14.70
C LYS A 33 -2.44 -10.45 -15.99
N GLY A 34 -3.10 -10.54 -17.15
CA GLY A 34 -2.46 -10.55 -18.47
C GLY A 34 -2.26 -9.17 -19.07
N SER A 35 -2.71 -8.11 -18.39
CA SER A 35 -2.52 -6.75 -18.89
C SER A 35 -1.07 -6.32 -18.82
N ASP A 36 -0.60 -5.61 -19.86
CA ASP A 36 0.66 -4.88 -19.84
C ASP A 36 0.56 -3.61 -18.99
N ILE A 37 -0.65 -3.18 -18.66
CA ILE A 37 -0.92 -2.01 -17.84
C ILE A 37 -0.77 -2.37 -16.36
N THR A 38 0.23 -1.76 -15.71
CA THR A 38 0.66 -2.12 -14.35
C THR A 38 -0.47 -2.02 -13.32
N PHE A 39 -1.31 -0.98 -13.38
CA PHE A 39 -2.40 -0.78 -12.42
C PHE A 39 -3.60 -1.70 -12.64
N GLU A 40 -3.70 -2.38 -13.79
CA GLU A 40 -4.68 -3.45 -14.01
C GLU A 40 -4.15 -4.80 -13.51
N LYS A 41 -2.81 -4.96 -13.56
CA LYS A 41 -2.10 -6.17 -13.18
C LYS A 41 -1.86 -6.28 -11.69
N TYR A 42 -1.52 -5.20 -10.99
CA TYR A 42 -1.20 -5.20 -9.56
C TYR A 42 -2.07 -4.20 -8.79
N PRO A 43 -2.54 -4.54 -7.57
CA PRO A 43 -3.31 -3.62 -6.77
C PRO A 43 -2.46 -2.44 -6.33
N THR A 44 -3.09 -1.27 -6.26
CA THR A 44 -2.46 -0.08 -5.67
C THR A 44 -2.33 -0.26 -4.16
N VAL A 45 -1.17 0.12 -3.62
CA VAL A 45 -0.95 0.16 -2.17
C VAL A 45 -1.86 1.19 -1.50
N GLY A 46 -2.41 0.85 -0.33
CA GLY A 46 -3.25 1.75 0.44
C GLY A 46 -2.44 2.52 1.49
N GLU A 47 -2.57 3.84 1.52
CA GLU A 47 -2.06 4.64 2.63
C GLU A 47 -3.07 4.61 3.78
N VAL A 48 -2.65 4.09 4.93
CA VAL A 48 -3.53 3.78 6.08
C VAL A 48 -3.16 4.54 7.34
N GLY A 49 -2.23 5.48 7.24
CA GLY A 49 -1.85 6.35 8.34
C GLY A 49 -0.45 6.91 8.18
N GLU A 50 -0.02 7.65 9.20
CA GLU A 50 1.30 8.26 9.29
C GLU A 50 1.82 8.05 10.72
N CYS A 51 3.10 7.74 10.85
CA CYS A 51 3.72 7.55 12.15
C CYS A 51 3.85 8.90 12.87
N LYS A 52 3.15 9.04 14.00
CA LYS A 52 3.17 10.26 14.84
C LYS A 52 4.57 10.65 15.35
N GLU A 53 5.49 9.70 15.43
CA GLU A 53 6.85 9.92 15.96
C GLU A 53 7.85 10.32 14.87
N THR A 54 7.66 9.84 13.63
CA THR A 54 8.66 9.98 12.54
C THR A 54 8.14 10.73 11.33
N GLY A 55 6.84 10.99 11.24
CA GLY A 55 6.16 11.49 10.03
C GLY A 55 6.15 10.47 8.87
N GLY A 56 6.60 9.24 9.10
CA GLY A 56 6.67 8.21 8.07
C GLY A 56 5.29 7.71 7.68
N ARG A 57 4.94 7.80 6.39
CA ARG A 57 3.69 7.24 5.85
C ARG A 57 3.65 5.73 6.00
N ILE A 58 2.46 5.20 6.27
CA ILE A 58 2.22 3.78 6.50
C ILE A 58 1.38 3.22 5.37
N TYR A 59 1.94 2.24 4.68
CA TYR A 59 1.27 1.51 3.61
C TYR A 59 0.69 0.20 4.11
N LEU A 60 -0.41 -0.24 3.53
CA LEU A 60 -1.00 -1.55 3.77
C LEU A 60 -0.88 -2.43 2.53
N CYS A 61 -0.37 -3.64 2.71
CA CYS A 61 -0.38 -4.65 1.67
C CYS A 61 -1.74 -5.38 1.68
N PRO A 62 -2.47 -5.45 0.55
CA PRO A 62 -3.76 -6.12 0.49
C PRO A 62 -3.63 -7.66 0.49
N TYR A 63 -2.49 -8.21 0.10
CA TYR A 63 -2.23 -9.65 0.06
C TYR A 63 -2.05 -10.23 1.47
N CYS A 64 -1.09 -9.71 2.24
CA CYS A 64 -0.82 -10.18 3.59
C CYS A 64 -1.58 -9.41 4.67
N LYS A 65 -2.29 -8.33 4.31
CA LYS A 65 -3.03 -7.44 5.20
C LYS A 65 -2.16 -6.87 6.32
N LYS A 66 -0.84 -6.74 6.12
CA LYS A 66 0.09 -6.17 7.11
C LYS A 66 0.52 -4.77 6.69
N PRO A 67 0.59 -3.81 7.65
CA PRO A 67 1.17 -2.51 7.39
C PRO A 67 2.69 -2.62 7.24
N PHE A 68 3.27 -1.72 6.47
CA PHE A 68 4.71 -1.59 6.27
C PHE A 68 5.10 -0.13 6.02
N LYS A 69 6.38 0.17 6.21
CA LYS A 69 6.92 1.52 5.99
C LYS A 69 6.73 1.91 4.54
N ALA A 70 6.15 3.08 4.27
CA ALA A 70 6.09 3.58 2.90
C ALA A 70 7.50 3.82 2.38
N TYR A 71 7.75 3.35 1.16
CA TYR A 71 8.98 3.64 0.43
C TYR A 71 8.65 3.73 -1.06
N TYR A 72 9.49 4.44 -1.79
CA TYR A 72 9.42 4.57 -3.23
C TYR A 72 10.85 4.57 -3.76
N GLU A 73 11.03 4.03 -4.96
CA GLU A 73 12.27 4.09 -5.69
C GLU A 73 12.06 5.01 -6.88
N LYS A 74 13.05 5.86 -7.16
CA LYS A 74 13.00 6.76 -8.32
C LYS A 74 12.77 5.93 -9.59
N ASP A 75 11.88 6.43 -10.45
CA ASP A 75 11.51 5.81 -11.73
C ASP A 75 10.80 4.45 -11.65
N LYS A 76 10.43 3.98 -10.45
CA LYS A 76 9.60 2.77 -10.28
C LYS A 76 8.14 3.12 -10.03
N VAL A 77 7.26 2.40 -10.72
CA VAL A 77 5.80 2.48 -10.54
C VAL A 77 5.24 1.36 -9.65
N VAL A 78 6.10 0.40 -9.29
CA VAL A 78 5.78 -0.73 -8.41
C VAL A 78 6.75 -0.81 -7.23
N ILE A 79 6.28 -1.40 -6.14
CA ILE A 79 7.06 -1.75 -4.97
C ILE A 79 6.77 -3.21 -4.59
N THR A 80 7.67 -3.79 -3.80
CA THR A 80 7.53 -5.16 -3.31
C THR A 80 7.14 -5.14 -1.83
N CYS A 81 6.10 -5.87 -1.43
CA CYS A 81 5.75 -5.93 -0.02
C CYS A 81 6.90 -6.60 0.77
N PRO A 82 7.50 -5.94 1.78
CA PRO A 82 8.59 -6.53 2.56
C PRO A 82 8.14 -7.71 3.44
N ASN A 83 6.82 -7.83 3.68
CA ASN A 83 6.25 -8.89 4.52
C ASN A 83 5.93 -10.18 3.75
N CYS A 84 5.64 -10.11 2.45
CA CYS A 84 5.20 -11.28 1.66
C CYS A 84 5.80 -11.38 0.25
N GLY A 85 6.58 -10.41 -0.21
CA GLY A 85 7.21 -10.44 -1.52
C GLY A 85 6.30 -10.12 -2.71
N GLU A 86 5.00 -9.84 -2.47
CA GLU A 86 4.05 -9.53 -3.54
C GLU A 86 4.28 -8.12 -4.13
N THR A 87 4.04 -7.99 -5.44
CA THR A 87 4.19 -6.73 -6.17
C THR A 87 2.94 -5.85 -6.02
N LEU A 88 3.14 -4.55 -5.76
CA LEU A 88 2.09 -3.55 -5.58
C LEU A 88 2.37 -2.33 -6.46
N CYS A 89 1.32 -1.69 -6.97
CA CYS A 89 1.45 -0.39 -7.64
C CYS A 89 1.58 0.75 -6.62
N LEU A 90 2.47 1.70 -6.89
CA LEU A 90 2.49 2.98 -6.18
C LEU A 90 1.31 3.86 -6.63
N PRO A 91 0.70 4.67 -5.73
CA PRO A 91 -0.35 5.61 -6.10
C PRO A 91 0.19 6.67 -7.06
N ALA A 92 -0.63 7.14 -8.01
CA ALA A 92 -0.22 8.15 -8.99
C ALA A 92 0.28 9.45 -8.33
N THR A 93 -0.28 9.83 -7.19
CA THR A 93 0.13 11.00 -6.40
C THR A 93 1.58 10.96 -5.92
N ASN A 94 2.17 9.76 -5.81
CA ASN A 94 3.55 9.58 -5.39
C ASN A 94 4.53 9.38 -6.56
N ARG A 95 4.04 9.51 -7.81
CA ARG A 95 4.85 9.35 -9.04
C ARG A 95 5.33 10.68 -9.64
N THR A 96 4.76 11.80 -9.20
CA THR A 96 5.13 13.14 -9.63
C THR A 96 5.79 13.87 -8.47
N PHE A 97 7.13 13.83 -8.43
CA PHE A 97 7.88 14.93 -7.83
C PHE A 97 7.87 16.07 -8.86
N CYS A 98 7.14 17.14 -8.56
CA CYS A 98 7.40 18.45 -9.15
C CYS A 98 8.66 19.05 -8.50
#